data_AF-F6HQ48-F1
#
_entry.id   AF-F6HQ48-F1
#
_cell.length_a   1.000
_cell.length_b   1.000
_cell.length_c   1.000
_cell.angle_alpha   90.00
_cell.angle_beta   90.00
_cell.angle_gamma   90.00
#
_symmetry.space_group_name_H-M   'P 1'
#
loop_
_entity.id
_entity.type
_entity.pdbx_description
1 polymer ?
#
loop_
_entity_poly.entity_id
_entity_poly.type
_entity_poly.pdbx_seq_one_letter_code
_entity_poly.pdbx_strand_id
1 'polypeptide(L)'
;MVGISIIFFILSILLSATAEASQCSAIGLPLVRKINELPQDNYGREGLSHITVAGSLMHGMKEVEVWLQTFSPGSHTPIHRHSCEEVFVVLKGSGTLYLASSSHEKHPGKPQEYPIVSNSTFHIPVNDVHQVWNTNENEDLQMLVIISRPPVKVFIYEDWHMPHTASKLKFPYYWDDFQSTAFAFCCYPSEPFIH
;
A
#
# COMPACT_ATOMS: atom_id res chain seq x y z
N MET A 1 -30.00 45.48 -12.41
CA MET A 1 -30.21 44.67 -11.18
C MET A 1 -30.15 43.16 -11.43
N VAL A 2 -30.53 42.65 -12.61
CA VAL A 2 -30.53 41.20 -12.90
C VAL A 2 -29.12 40.58 -13.02
N GLY A 3 -28.16 41.29 -13.63
CA GLY A 3 -26.80 40.76 -13.86
C GLY A 3 -25.97 40.53 -12.59
N ILE A 4 -26.18 41.34 -11.54
CA ILE A 4 -25.49 41.18 -10.25
C ILE A 4 -25.97 39.90 -9.54
N SER A 5 -27.26 39.57 -9.65
CA SER A 5 -27.84 38.37 -9.03
C SER A 5 -27.34 37.06 -9.67
N ILE A 6 -27.07 37.09 -10.99
CA ILE A 6 -26.52 35.93 -11.72
C ILE A 6 -25.05 35.70 -11.33
N ILE A 7 -24.26 36.78 -11.18
CA ILE A 7 -22.87 36.70 -10.74
C ILE A 7 -22.78 36.11 -9.33
N PHE A 8 -23.63 36.54 -8.39
CA PHE A 8 -23.67 35.96 -7.04
C PHE A 8 -24.06 34.47 -7.05
N PHE A 9 -25.02 34.08 -7.90
CA PHE A 9 -25.45 32.68 -8.01
C PHE A 9 -24.33 31.77 -8.56
N ILE A 10 -23.62 32.22 -9.60
CA ILE A 10 -22.48 31.49 -10.17
C ILE A 10 -21.32 31.41 -9.18
N LEU A 11 -21.05 32.50 -8.43
CA LEU A 11 -20.01 32.50 -7.40
C LEU A 11 -20.36 31.54 -6.26
N SER A 12 -21.62 31.50 -5.81
CA SER A 12 -22.08 30.55 -4.79
C SER A 12 -21.98 29.08 -5.23
N ILE A 13 -22.25 28.78 -6.50
CA ILE A 13 -22.07 27.43 -7.06
C ILE A 13 -20.58 27.05 -7.11
N LEU A 14 -19.71 27.97 -7.56
CA LEU A 14 -18.25 27.76 -7.57
C LEU A 14 -17.69 27.54 -6.16
N LEU A 15 -18.12 28.33 -5.17
CA LEU A 15 -17.75 28.14 -3.77
C LEU A 15 -18.23 26.79 -3.20
N SER A 16 -19.43 26.34 -3.58
CA SER A 16 -19.98 25.05 -3.15
C SER A 16 -19.21 23.87 -3.76
N ALA A 17 -18.82 23.96 -5.03
CA ALA A 17 -18.01 22.96 -5.71
C ALA A 17 -16.59 22.84 -5.11
N THR A 18 -15.99 23.96 -4.70
CA THR A 18 -14.69 23.94 -3.99
C THR A 18 -14.77 23.36 -2.58
N ALA A 19 -15.93 23.47 -1.91
CA ALA A 19 -16.15 22.88 -0.60
C ALA A 19 -16.29 21.35 -0.67
N GLU A 20 -16.95 20.82 -1.70
CA GLU A 20 -17.09 19.37 -1.95
C GLU A 20 -15.73 18.74 -2.31
N ALA A 21 -14.93 19.36 -3.18
CA ALA A 21 -13.59 18.87 -3.52
C ALA A 21 -12.61 18.93 -2.32
N SER A 22 -12.82 19.87 -1.39
CA SER A 22 -12.08 19.99 -0.13
C SER A 22 -12.46 18.92 0.90
N GLN A 23 -13.58 18.19 0.73
CA GLN A 23 -14.07 17.20 1.69
C GLN A 23 -13.45 15.81 1.54
N CYS A 24 -12.62 15.57 0.52
CA CYS A 24 -11.74 14.39 0.46
C CYS A 24 -10.52 14.50 1.41
N SER A 25 -10.50 15.49 2.30
CA SER A 25 -9.56 15.60 3.40
C SER A 25 -9.95 14.61 4.51
N ALA A 26 -8.97 14.10 5.26
CA ALA A 26 -9.13 13.23 6.44
C ALA A 26 -9.92 13.88 7.61
N ILE A 27 -10.77 14.87 7.34
CA ILE A 27 -11.67 15.57 8.25
C ILE A 27 -12.83 14.61 8.54
N GLY A 28 -12.72 13.87 9.64
CA GLY A 28 -13.79 12.98 10.14
C GLY A 28 -13.32 11.62 10.62
N LEU A 29 -12.05 11.27 10.45
CA LEU A 29 -11.53 10.00 10.98
C LEU A 29 -11.38 10.09 12.50
N PRO A 30 -11.89 9.11 13.26
CA PRO A 30 -11.69 9.09 14.70
C PRO A 30 -10.21 8.90 15.04
N LEU A 31 -9.76 9.60 16.08
CA LEU A 31 -8.38 9.54 16.57
C LEU A 31 -8.01 8.11 17.01
N VAL A 32 -8.95 7.44 17.70
CA VAL A 32 -8.81 6.05 18.13
C VAL A 32 -9.71 5.19 17.25
N ARG A 33 -9.11 4.19 16.61
CA ARG A 33 -9.80 3.21 15.76
C ARG A 33 -9.57 1.82 16.32
N LYS A 34 -10.58 0.97 16.27
CA LYS A 34 -10.44 -0.44 16.62
C LYS A 34 -10.05 -1.22 15.37
N ILE A 35 -8.92 -1.92 15.42
CA ILE A 35 -8.36 -2.62 14.25
C ILE A 35 -9.31 -3.69 13.71
N ASN A 36 -10.05 -4.37 14.59
CA ASN A 36 -11.04 -5.40 14.21
C ASN A 36 -12.30 -4.84 13.53
N GLU A 37 -12.48 -3.52 13.49
CA GLU A 37 -13.57 -2.83 12.78
C GLU A 37 -13.07 -2.21 11.46
N LEU A 38 -11.76 -2.28 11.15
CA LEU A 38 -11.21 -1.77 9.89
C LEU A 38 -11.50 -2.73 8.72
N PRO A 39 -11.68 -2.21 7.49
CA PRO A 39 -11.86 -3.06 6.31
C PRO A 39 -10.67 -4.00 6.09
N GLN A 40 -10.98 -5.25 5.77
CA GLN A 40 -10.03 -6.29 5.44
C GLN A 40 -10.39 -6.88 4.08
N ASP A 41 -9.40 -7.04 3.21
CA ASP A 41 -9.58 -7.62 1.87
C ASP A 41 -8.34 -8.45 1.47
N ASN A 42 -8.49 -9.34 0.49
CA ASN A 42 -7.39 -10.05 -0.15
C ASN A 42 -6.91 -9.34 -1.43
N TYR A 43 -7.67 -8.36 -1.94
CA TYR A 43 -7.42 -7.61 -3.16
C TYR A 43 -7.12 -8.50 -4.38
N GLY A 44 -7.81 -9.62 -4.48
CA GLY A 44 -7.63 -10.61 -5.56
C GLY A 44 -6.37 -11.47 -5.41
N ARG A 45 -5.68 -11.44 -4.26
CA ARG A 45 -4.52 -12.28 -3.98
C ARG A 45 -4.90 -13.40 -3.02
N GLU A 46 -5.06 -14.61 -3.56
CA GLU A 46 -5.38 -15.77 -2.74
C GLU A 46 -4.37 -15.98 -1.60
N GLY A 47 -4.88 -16.36 -0.43
CA GLY A 47 -4.09 -16.55 0.78
C GLY A 47 -3.66 -15.27 1.50
N LEU A 48 -3.88 -14.09 0.93
CA LEU A 48 -3.66 -12.82 1.60
C LEU A 48 -4.92 -12.37 2.36
N SER A 49 -4.70 -11.81 3.54
CA SER A 49 -5.64 -10.91 4.19
C SER A 49 -4.87 -9.64 4.61
N HIS A 50 -5.37 -8.47 4.22
CA HIS A 50 -4.71 -7.20 4.43
C HIS A 50 -5.63 -6.17 5.07
N ILE A 51 -5.10 -5.45 6.07
CA ILE A 51 -5.66 -4.24 6.65
C ILE A 51 -4.57 -3.17 6.64
N THR A 52 -4.84 -2.01 6.04
CA THR A 52 -4.01 -0.82 6.30
C THR A 52 -4.49 -0.16 7.59
N VAL A 53 -3.71 -0.32 8.67
CA VAL A 53 -4.04 0.13 10.04
C VAL A 53 -3.96 1.65 10.16
N ALA A 54 -2.91 2.23 9.57
CA ALA A 54 -2.71 3.68 9.45
C ALA A 54 -1.91 3.93 8.17
N GLY A 55 -2.44 4.71 7.23
CA GLY A 55 -1.85 4.84 5.90
C GLY A 55 -2.06 6.20 5.26
N SER A 56 -1.32 6.47 4.20
CA SER A 56 -1.25 7.80 3.60
C SER A 56 -2.56 8.22 2.97
N LEU A 57 -3.09 7.38 2.08
CA LEU A 57 -4.32 7.71 1.35
C LEU A 57 -5.57 7.59 2.23
N MET A 58 -5.62 6.59 3.13
CA MET A 58 -6.79 6.38 3.99
C MET A 58 -6.83 7.27 5.22
N HIS A 59 -5.68 7.64 5.78
CA HIS A 59 -5.59 8.25 7.10
C HIS A 59 -4.72 9.52 7.14
N GLY A 60 -4.20 9.98 6.00
CA GLY A 60 -3.41 11.20 5.89
C GLY A 60 -1.97 11.08 6.42
N MET A 61 -1.47 9.86 6.61
CA MET A 61 -0.08 9.64 7.04
C MET A 61 0.92 10.12 5.97
N LYS A 62 2.05 10.69 6.40
CA LYS A 62 3.03 11.29 5.47
C LYS A 62 4.39 10.63 5.48
N GLU A 63 4.75 10.01 6.59
CA GLU A 63 6.11 9.54 6.84
C GLU A 63 6.17 8.03 7.03
N VAL A 64 5.16 7.47 7.71
CA VAL A 64 5.04 6.04 8.00
C VAL A 64 3.64 5.53 7.65
N GLU A 65 3.58 4.28 7.22
CA GLU A 65 2.32 3.55 7.00
C GLU A 65 2.45 2.14 7.59
N VAL A 66 1.36 1.65 8.15
CA VAL A 66 1.29 0.43 8.95
C VAL A 66 0.23 -0.49 8.37
N TRP A 67 0.61 -1.74 8.12
CA TRP A 67 -0.26 -2.81 7.65
C TRP A 67 -0.31 -3.95 8.66
N LEU A 68 -1.47 -4.60 8.76
CA LEU A 68 -1.61 -5.93 9.33
C LEU A 68 -1.89 -6.89 8.18
N GLN A 69 -1.01 -7.86 7.98
CA GLN A 69 -1.14 -8.85 6.92
C GLN A 69 -1.12 -10.25 7.50
N THR A 70 -2.00 -11.10 6.98
CA THR A 70 -2.01 -12.54 7.25
C THR A 70 -1.84 -13.28 5.93
N PHE A 71 -0.96 -14.28 5.93
CA PHE A 71 -0.68 -15.17 4.82
C PHE A 71 -1.08 -16.60 5.20
N SER A 72 -1.99 -17.21 4.46
CA SER A 72 -2.34 -18.63 4.64
C SER A 72 -1.15 -19.54 4.30
N PRO A 73 -1.15 -20.81 4.76
CA PRO A 73 -0.13 -21.79 4.37
C PRO A 73 0.16 -21.81 2.87
N GLY A 74 1.44 -21.79 2.51
CA GLY A 74 1.92 -21.80 1.13
C GLY A 74 1.81 -20.47 0.38
N SER A 75 1.12 -19.46 0.91
CA SER A 75 0.99 -18.15 0.25
C SER A 75 2.20 -17.25 0.49
N HIS A 76 2.44 -16.34 -0.45
CA HIS A 76 3.63 -15.48 -0.45
C HIS A 76 3.39 -14.11 -1.08
N THR A 77 4.28 -13.17 -0.81
CA THR A 77 4.38 -11.93 -1.59
C THR A 77 4.89 -12.23 -3.01
N PRO A 78 4.69 -11.33 -3.98
CA PRO A 78 5.53 -11.35 -5.17
C PRO A 78 7.01 -11.17 -4.79
N ILE A 79 7.91 -11.51 -5.71
CA ILE A 79 9.31 -11.06 -5.62
C ILE A 79 9.31 -9.58 -5.98
N HIS A 80 9.80 -8.72 -5.09
CA HIS A 80 9.68 -7.28 -5.30
C HIS A 80 10.73 -6.45 -4.58
N ARG A 81 10.80 -5.15 -4.94
CA ARG A 81 11.56 -4.12 -4.23
C ARG A 81 10.77 -2.82 -4.13
N HIS A 82 11.18 -1.95 -3.22
CA HIS A 82 10.68 -0.58 -3.07
C HIS A 82 11.74 0.36 -2.48
N SER A 83 11.63 1.66 -2.80
CA SER A 83 12.58 2.70 -2.35
C SER A 83 12.17 3.34 -1.02
N CYS A 84 11.89 2.49 -0.03
CA CYS A 84 11.60 2.87 1.35
C CYS A 84 12.15 1.81 2.31
N GLU A 85 12.36 2.21 3.56
CA GLU A 85 12.55 1.27 4.67
C GLU A 85 11.25 0.50 4.89
N GLU A 86 11.37 -0.78 5.21
CA GLU A 86 10.27 -1.66 5.60
C GLU A 86 10.69 -2.55 6.77
N VAL A 87 9.86 -2.60 7.80
CA VAL A 87 10.07 -3.38 9.01
C VAL A 87 8.90 -4.32 9.22
N PHE A 88 9.20 -5.58 9.49
CA PHE A 88 8.22 -6.60 9.83
C PHE A 88 8.33 -6.98 11.31
N VAL A 89 7.18 -7.19 11.95
CA VAL A 89 7.06 -7.82 13.26
C VAL A 89 6.17 -9.03 13.12
N VAL A 90 6.71 -10.23 13.34
CA VAL A 90 5.96 -11.48 13.21
C VAL A 90 5.15 -11.71 14.48
N LEU A 91 3.83 -11.64 14.36
CA LEU A 91 2.89 -11.74 15.49
C LEU A 91 2.47 -13.19 15.75
N LYS A 92 2.30 -13.97 14.68
CA LYS A 92 1.91 -15.38 14.74
C LYS A 92 2.52 -16.13 13.56
N GLY A 93 2.70 -17.43 13.75
CA GLY A 93 3.15 -18.32 12.71
C GLY A 93 4.66 -18.29 12.48
N SER A 94 5.04 -18.87 11.35
CA SER A 94 6.42 -18.97 10.88
C SER A 94 6.47 -19.00 9.35
N GLY A 95 7.64 -18.76 8.78
CA GLY A 95 7.84 -18.73 7.34
C GLY A 95 9.30 -18.55 6.96
N THR A 96 9.52 -18.12 5.72
CA THR A 96 10.85 -17.83 5.18
C THR A 96 10.87 -16.48 4.50
N LEU A 97 11.84 -15.64 4.85
CA LEU A 97 12.24 -14.47 4.08
C LEU A 97 13.31 -14.87 3.06
N TYR A 98 13.05 -14.59 1.80
CA TYR A 98 14.02 -14.65 0.71
C TYR A 98 14.53 -13.25 0.43
N LEU A 99 15.84 -13.03 0.50
CA LEU A 99 16.46 -11.71 0.35
C LEU A 99 17.66 -11.76 -0.60
N ALA A 100 17.67 -10.87 -1.58
CA ALA A 100 18.78 -10.65 -2.49
C ALA A 100 19.16 -9.17 -2.48
N SER A 101 20.46 -8.91 -2.31
CA SER A 101 20.96 -7.53 -2.32
C SER A 101 20.83 -6.92 -3.71
N SER A 102 20.44 -5.65 -3.76
CA SER A 102 20.41 -4.85 -4.98
C SER A 102 21.78 -4.27 -5.37
N SER A 103 22.85 -4.61 -4.64
CA SER A 103 24.18 -4.06 -4.87
C SER A 103 24.83 -4.62 -6.15
N HIS A 104 25.06 -3.74 -7.13
CA HIS A 104 25.97 -3.91 -8.29
C HIS A 104 25.61 -4.96 -9.36
N GLU A 105 24.70 -5.89 -9.08
CA GLU A 105 24.27 -6.87 -10.07
C GLU A 105 23.14 -6.33 -10.98
N LYS A 106 22.94 -6.95 -12.14
CA LYS A 106 21.90 -6.54 -13.11
C LYS A 106 20.52 -7.10 -12.75
N HIS A 107 20.47 -8.13 -11.90
CA HIS A 107 19.30 -8.87 -11.48
C HIS A 107 19.52 -9.38 -10.04
N PRO A 108 18.46 -9.81 -9.33
CA PRO A 108 18.59 -10.28 -7.94
C PRO A 108 19.53 -11.47 -7.74
N GLY A 109 19.50 -12.46 -8.65
CA GLY A 109 20.22 -13.71 -8.50
C GLY A 109 19.62 -14.61 -7.41
N LYS A 110 20.38 -15.62 -6.95
CA LYS A 110 19.89 -16.56 -5.94
C LYS A 110 19.68 -15.85 -4.60
N PRO A 111 18.46 -15.85 -4.01
CA PRO A 111 18.23 -15.22 -2.72
C PRO A 111 18.87 -16.03 -1.58
N GLN A 112 19.18 -15.32 -0.51
CA GLN A 112 19.46 -15.90 0.79
C GLN A 112 18.14 -16.18 1.52
N GLU A 113 18.10 -17.26 2.28
CA GLU A 113 16.89 -17.73 2.98
C GLU A 113 17.06 -17.55 4.48
N TYR A 114 16.09 -16.89 5.10
CA TYR A 114 16.07 -16.59 6.53
C TYR A 114 14.77 -17.11 7.15
N PRO A 115 14.80 -18.05 8.10
CA PRO A 115 13.61 -18.47 8.80
C PRO A 115 13.07 -17.30 9.64
N ILE A 116 11.77 -17.08 9.59
CA ILE A 116 11.06 -16.10 10.40
C ILE A 116 10.05 -16.83 11.30
N VAL A 117 9.95 -16.40 12.55
CA VAL A 117 9.13 -17.05 13.58
C VAL A 117 8.38 -16.01 14.40
N SER A 118 7.29 -16.41 15.04
CA SER A 118 6.55 -15.54 15.96
C SER A 118 7.48 -14.87 17.01
N ASN A 119 7.16 -13.62 17.33
CA ASN A 119 7.94 -12.77 18.23
C ASN A 119 9.36 -12.44 17.72
N SER A 120 9.56 -12.44 16.40
CA SER A 120 10.78 -11.94 15.75
C SER A 120 10.49 -10.69 14.92
N THR A 121 11.55 -9.98 14.56
CA THR A 121 11.49 -8.82 13.65
C THR A 121 12.65 -8.87 12.66
N PHE A 122 12.40 -8.32 11.48
CA PHE A 122 13.41 -8.10 10.45
C PHE A 122 13.09 -6.82 9.69
N HIS A 123 14.09 -6.25 9.03
CA HIS A 123 13.93 -5.10 8.15
C HIS A 123 14.50 -5.42 6.77
N ILE A 124 13.89 -4.85 5.75
CA ILE A 124 14.39 -4.94 4.38
C ILE A 124 15.24 -3.71 4.11
N PRO A 125 16.54 -3.86 3.77
CA PRO A 125 17.35 -2.75 3.31
C PRO A 125 16.72 -2.07 2.10
N VAL A 126 16.80 -0.73 2.05
CA VAL A 126 16.12 0.05 1.01
C VAL A 126 16.50 -0.48 -0.38
N ASN A 127 15.48 -0.77 -1.19
CA ASN A 127 15.58 -1.21 -2.57
C ASN A 127 16.11 -2.64 -2.80
N ASP A 128 16.39 -3.40 -1.74
CA ASP A 128 16.72 -4.82 -1.86
C ASP A 128 15.51 -5.66 -2.30
N VAL A 129 15.79 -6.73 -3.02
CA VAL A 129 14.78 -7.57 -3.64
C VAL A 129 14.45 -8.70 -2.69
N HIS A 130 13.18 -8.86 -2.39
CA HIS A 130 12.77 -9.82 -1.38
C HIS A 130 11.41 -10.45 -1.67
N GLN A 131 11.15 -11.53 -0.95
CA GLN A 131 9.87 -12.23 -0.91
C GLN A 131 9.68 -12.80 0.49
N VAL A 132 8.49 -12.58 1.05
CA VAL A 132 8.08 -13.24 2.29
C VAL A 132 7.11 -14.36 1.94
N TRP A 133 7.40 -15.56 2.43
CA TRP A 133 6.61 -16.75 2.16
C TRP A 133 6.21 -17.42 3.48
N ASN A 134 4.92 -17.67 3.67
CA ASN A 134 4.46 -18.64 4.65
C ASN A 134 4.79 -20.07 4.20
N THR A 135 5.97 -20.54 4.57
CA THR A 135 6.44 -21.92 4.33
C THR A 135 5.92 -22.92 5.37
N ASN A 136 5.18 -22.47 6.38
CA ASN A 136 4.50 -23.36 7.31
C ASN A 136 3.23 -23.92 6.67
N GLU A 137 3.06 -25.25 6.71
CA GLU A 137 1.95 -25.94 6.06
C GLU A 137 0.65 -25.92 6.88
N ASN A 138 0.72 -25.54 8.16
CA ASN A 138 -0.36 -25.78 9.13
C ASN A 138 -0.91 -24.51 9.78
N GLU A 139 -0.17 -23.40 9.77
CA GLU A 139 -0.55 -22.18 10.47
C GLU A 139 -0.44 -20.94 9.58
N ASP A 140 -1.29 -19.96 9.85
CA ASP A 140 -1.20 -18.65 9.21
C ASP A 140 0.01 -17.87 9.73
N LEU A 141 0.70 -17.18 8.82
CA LEU A 141 1.74 -16.21 9.15
C LEU A 141 1.10 -14.82 9.25
N GLN A 142 1.07 -14.25 10.45
CA GLN A 142 0.54 -12.90 10.69
C GLN A 142 1.66 -11.94 11.06
N MET A 143 1.71 -10.79 10.38
CA MET A 143 2.75 -9.80 10.54
C MET A 143 2.18 -8.39 10.60
N LEU A 144 2.78 -7.55 11.44
CA LEU A 144 2.68 -6.10 11.31
C LEU A 144 3.81 -5.64 10.38
N VAL A 145 3.48 -4.82 9.39
CA VAL A 145 4.43 -4.28 8.42
C VAL A 145 4.41 -2.76 8.54
N ILE A 146 5.59 -2.14 8.62
CA ILE A 146 5.75 -0.69 8.74
C ILE A 146 6.67 -0.22 7.63
N ILE A 147 6.19 0.68 6.80
CA ILE A 147 6.98 1.29 5.73
C ILE A 147 7.21 2.77 6.00
N SER A 148 8.33 3.30 5.50
CA SER A 148 8.52 4.74 5.35
C SER A 148 8.06 5.23 3.97
N ARG A 149 7.94 6.56 3.81
CA ARG A 149 7.65 7.24 2.53
C ARG A 149 6.40 6.72 1.79
N PRO A 150 5.25 6.57 2.48
CA PRO A 150 4.04 6.04 1.86
C PRO A 150 3.44 7.01 0.82
N PRO A 151 2.49 6.55 -0.02
CA PRO A 151 2.13 5.14 -0.24
C PRO A 151 3.26 4.36 -0.94
N VAL A 152 3.26 3.03 -0.83
CA VAL A 152 4.35 2.20 -1.36
C VAL A 152 4.43 2.25 -2.89
N LYS A 153 5.64 2.24 -3.45
CA LYS A 153 5.90 2.08 -4.89
C LYS A 153 6.64 0.77 -5.10
N VAL A 154 5.94 -0.24 -5.61
CA VAL A 154 6.44 -1.62 -5.68
C VAL A 154 6.90 -1.96 -7.09
N PHE A 155 8.13 -2.42 -7.23
CA PHE A 155 8.64 -3.01 -8.48
C PHE A 155 8.62 -4.53 -8.37
N ILE A 156 7.78 -5.19 -9.17
CA ILE A 156 7.55 -6.63 -9.15
C ILE A 156 8.45 -7.32 -10.17
N TYR A 157 8.99 -8.48 -9.78
CA TYR A 157 9.76 -9.38 -10.61
C TYR A 157 8.97 -10.64 -10.93
N GLU A 158 9.15 -11.18 -12.13
CA GLU A 158 8.58 -12.47 -12.54
C GLU A 158 9.39 -13.63 -11.94
N ASP A 159 10.71 -13.48 -11.85
CA ASP A 159 11.62 -14.42 -11.21
C ASP A 159 12.87 -13.71 -10.66
N TRP A 160 13.71 -14.46 -9.94
CA TRP A 160 14.94 -13.96 -9.32
C TRP A 160 16.08 -13.60 -10.30
N HIS A 161 15.96 -13.93 -11.59
CA HIS A 161 16.94 -13.61 -12.63
C HIS A 161 16.48 -12.49 -13.56
N MET A 162 15.24 -12.03 -13.40
CA MET A 162 14.72 -10.88 -14.13
C MET A 162 15.58 -9.63 -13.84
N PRO A 163 16.05 -8.92 -14.88
CA PRO A 163 16.82 -7.70 -14.69
C PRO A 163 16.08 -6.63 -13.88
N HIS A 164 16.78 -5.89 -13.03
CA HIS A 164 16.21 -4.79 -12.23
C HIS A 164 15.55 -3.72 -13.10
N THR A 165 16.04 -3.53 -14.32
CA THR A 165 15.48 -2.59 -15.31
C THR A 165 14.19 -3.08 -15.96
N ALA A 166 13.91 -4.39 -15.89
CA ALA A 166 12.72 -5.00 -16.48
C ALA A 166 11.58 -5.16 -15.47
N SER A 167 11.86 -5.07 -14.16
CA SER A 167 10.85 -5.15 -13.10
C SER A 167 9.72 -4.15 -13.32
N LYS A 168 8.47 -4.57 -13.11
CA LYS A 168 7.27 -3.79 -13.41
C LYS A 168 6.83 -2.98 -12.20
N LEU A 169 6.71 -1.66 -12.35
CA LEU A 169 6.12 -0.82 -11.30
C LEU A 169 4.61 -1.10 -11.19
N LYS A 170 4.15 -1.47 -9.99
CA LYS A 170 2.73 -1.46 -9.62
C LYS A 170 2.50 -0.32 -8.63
N PHE A 171 1.98 0.79 -9.17
CA PHE A 171 1.57 1.96 -8.41
C PHE A 171 0.31 2.57 -9.06
N PRO A 172 -0.79 2.82 -8.32
CA PRO A 172 -1.02 2.44 -6.91
C PRO A 172 -0.90 0.92 -6.70
N TYR A 173 -0.53 0.51 -5.49
CA TYR A 173 -0.56 -0.91 -5.14
C TYR A 173 -2.00 -1.36 -4.87
N TYR A 174 -2.26 -2.67 -4.81
CA TYR A 174 -3.62 -3.21 -4.85
C TYR A 174 -4.57 -2.63 -3.78
N TRP A 175 -4.07 -2.39 -2.56
CA TRP A 175 -4.86 -1.79 -1.48
C TRP A 175 -5.03 -0.27 -1.55
N ASP A 176 -4.32 0.40 -2.46
CA ASP A 176 -4.39 1.84 -2.68
C ASP A 176 -5.20 2.22 -3.94
N ASP A 177 -5.56 1.24 -4.79
CA ASP A 177 -6.15 1.47 -6.12
C ASP A 177 -7.50 2.22 -6.03
N PHE A 178 -8.42 1.75 -5.18
CA PHE A 178 -9.72 2.39 -4.96
C PHE A 178 -9.61 3.80 -4.36
N GLN A 179 -8.66 4.02 -3.44
CA GLN A 179 -8.49 5.33 -2.82
C GLN A 179 -7.88 6.33 -3.78
N SER A 180 -6.90 5.90 -4.59
CA SER A 180 -6.23 6.75 -5.57
C SER A 180 -7.18 7.22 -6.67
N THR A 181 -8.09 6.35 -7.13
CA THR A 181 -9.12 6.70 -8.10
C THR A 181 -10.13 7.68 -7.49
N ALA A 182 -10.61 7.42 -6.27
CA ALA A 182 -11.48 8.36 -5.56
C ALA A 182 -10.82 9.73 -5.33
N PHE A 183 -9.54 9.77 -4.95
CA PHE A 183 -8.75 11.00 -4.83
C PHE A 183 -8.61 11.72 -6.18
N ALA A 184 -8.36 10.99 -7.27
CA ALA A 184 -8.26 11.57 -8.61
C ALA A 184 -9.58 12.21 -9.05
N PHE A 185 -10.72 11.55 -8.80
CA PHE A 185 -12.04 12.13 -9.05
C PHE A 185 -12.34 13.37 -8.18
N CYS A 186 -11.88 13.37 -6.92
CA CYS A 186 -12.00 14.52 -6.02
C CYS A 186 -11.14 15.72 -6.46
N CYS A 187 -9.90 15.49 -6.91
CA CYS A 187 -8.95 16.56 -7.25
C CYS A 187 -9.03 17.05 -8.71
N TYR A 188 -9.48 16.19 -9.63
CA TYR A 188 -9.69 16.52 -11.04
C TYR A 188 -11.08 16.05 -11.47
N PRO A 189 -12.15 16.76 -11.08
CA PRO A 189 -13.47 16.49 -11.64
C PRO A 189 -13.36 16.67 -13.16
N SER A 190 -13.55 15.59 -13.91
CA SER A 190 -13.66 15.67 -15.36
C SER A 190 -14.77 16.68 -15.69
N GLU A 191 -14.44 17.77 -16.36
CA GLU A 191 -15.46 18.68 -16.86
C GLU A 191 -16.43 17.90 -17.75
N PRO A 192 -17.75 18.09 -17.59
CA PRO A 192 -18.69 17.47 -18.50
C PRO A 192 -18.46 18.07 -19.89
N PHE A 193 -18.09 17.24 -20.85
CA PHE A 193 -18.22 17.58 -22.26
C PHE A 193 -19.70 17.86 -22.53
N ILE A 194 -20.07 19.13 -22.53
CA ILE A 194 -21.34 19.61 -23.05
C ILE A 194 -21.18 19.67 -24.56
N HIS A 195 -21.76 18.70 -25.27
CA HIS A 195 -22.11 18.82 -26.69
C HIS A 195 -23.50 19.44 -26.81
#